data_AF-A0A7R9CCH8-F1
#
_entry.id   AF-A0A7R9CCH8-F1
#
_cell.length_a   1.000
_cell.length_b   1.000
_cell.length_c   1.000
_cell.angle_alpha   90.00
_cell.angle_beta   90.00
_cell.angle_gamma   90.00
#
_symmetry.space_group_name_H-M   'P 1'
#
loop_
_entity.id
_entity.type
_entity.pdbx_description
1 polymer ?
#
loop_
_entity_poly.entity_id
_entity_poly.type
_entity_poly.pdbx_seq_one_letter_code
_entity_poly.pdbx_strand_id
1 'polypeptide(L)'
;MGVGVSKPEEAKELLTSLRPLSQHITIRFKEMVQLMSQCDSLNSPLDGPQEATDETRGGRTVSGFTVLSGILPGTKWCGLGDLAQNYHDLGSETKIDKCCRSHDICPAKVRAHDSRYDLKNTDFYTKSHCECDRRLYECLKATRRATADTMGSFYFNILRVPCVDDVVSSGQSEDRNSSTTKIFRKARKRYRR
;
A
#
# COMPACT_ATOMS: atom_id res chain seq x y z
N MET A 1 -10.72 -3.97 -13.03
CA MET A 1 -10.56 -5.37 -13.50
C MET A 1 -9.11 -5.75 -13.31
N GLY A 2 -8.79 -6.56 -12.30
CA GLY A 2 -7.42 -7.02 -12.08
C GLY A 2 -7.10 -8.15 -13.04
N VAL A 3 -6.00 -8.04 -13.78
CA VAL A 3 -5.41 -9.19 -14.48
C VAL A 3 -4.79 -10.08 -13.41
N GLY A 4 -5.61 -10.93 -12.81
CA GLY A 4 -5.14 -12.08 -12.06
C GLY A 4 -4.81 -13.17 -13.07
N VAL A 5 -3.60 -13.71 -13.04
CA VAL A 5 -3.33 -14.98 -13.72
C VAL A 5 -4.27 -16.01 -13.11
N SER A 6 -5.20 -16.49 -13.91
CA SER A 6 -6.40 -17.21 -13.46
C SER A 6 -6.09 -18.55 -12.79
N LYS A 7 -4.88 -19.08 -12.97
CA LYS A 7 -4.44 -20.33 -12.33
C LYS A 7 -2.93 -20.28 -12.00
N PRO A 8 -2.53 -20.60 -10.76
CA PRO A 8 -1.12 -20.60 -10.35
C PRO A 8 -0.24 -21.57 -11.14
N GLU A 9 -0.80 -22.67 -11.66
CA GLU A 9 -0.06 -23.64 -12.49
C GLU A 9 0.32 -23.07 -13.87
N GLU A 10 -0.59 -22.35 -14.53
CA GLU A 10 -0.31 -21.69 -15.81
C GLU A 10 0.77 -20.61 -15.65
N ALA A 11 0.77 -19.87 -14.54
CA ALA A 11 1.83 -18.92 -14.21
C ALA A 11 3.19 -19.62 -14.07
N LYS A 12 3.21 -20.78 -13.42
CA LYS A 12 4.44 -21.54 -13.15
C LYS A 12 5.02 -22.15 -14.42
N GLU A 13 4.17 -22.68 -15.31
CA GLU A 13 4.59 -23.19 -16.62
C GLU A 13 5.16 -22.08 -17.50
N LEU A 14 4.47 -20.93 -17.60
CA LEU A 14 4.98 -19.77 -18.34
C LEU A 14 6.29 -19.24 -17.76
N LEU A 15 6.40 -19.14 -16.43
CA LEU A 15 7.65 -18.75 -15.79
C LEU A 15 8.77 -19.76 -16.05
N THR A 16 8.44 -21.05 -16.23
CA THR A 16 9.40 -22.11 -16.52
C THR A 16 9.90 -22.05 -17.96
N SER A 17 9.00 -21.82 -18.93
CA SER A 17 9.36 -21.68 -20.35
C SER A 17 10.15 -20.40 -20.64
N LEU A 18 10.00 -19.37 -19.81
CA LEU A 18 10.74 -18.10 -19.91
C LEU A 18 12.12 -18.10 -19.22
N ARG A 19 12.47 -19.15 -18.46
CA ARG A 19 13.79 -19.28 -17.79
C ARG A 19 15.01 -19.20 -18.73
N PRO A 20 14.99 -19.76 -19.96
CA PRO A 20 16.15 -19.67 -20.86
C PRO A 20 16.33 -18.27 -21.45
N LEU A 21 15.27 -17.46 -21.45
CA LEU A 21 15.23 -16.15 -22.10
C LEU A 21 15.47 -15.00 -21.11
N SER A 22 15.41 -15.25 -19.80
CA SER A 22 15.57 -14.22 -18.78
C SER A 22 16.16 -14.77 -17.49
N GLN A 23 17.17 -14.08 -16.96
CA GLN A 23 17.69 -14.37 -15.62
C GLN A 23 16.75 -13.76 -14.59
N HIS A 24 16.06 -14.61 -13.82
CA HIS A 24 15.21 -14.12 -12.74
C HIS A 24 16.08 -13.59 -11.60
N ILE A 25 15.94 -12.32 -11.27
CA ILE A 25 16.60 -11.71 -10.11
C ILE A 25 15.65 -11.83 -8.93
N THR A 26 16.07 -12.51 -7.86
CA THR A 26 15.32 -12.54 -6.61
C THR A 26 15.53 -11.23 -5.86
N ILE A 27 14.51 -10.39 -5.83
CA ILE A 27 14.50 -9.14 -5.04
C ILE A 27 13.82 -9.43 -3.71
N ARG A 28 14.48 -9.09 -2.60
CA ARG A 28 13.91 -9.21 -1.25
C ARG A 28 12.83 -8.16 -1.05
N PHE A 29 11.87 -8.44 -0.17
CA PHE A 29 10.78 -7.52 0.13
C PHE A 29 11.29 -6.10 0.52
N LYS A 30 12.33 -6.01 1.36
CA LYS A 30 12.93 -4.72 1.74
C LYS A 30 13.48 -3.94 0.53
N GLU A 31 14.08 -4.63 -0.43
CA GLU A 31 14.64 -4.02 -1.63
C GLU A 31 13.52 -3.52 -2.55
N MET A 32 12.45 -4.30 -2.72
CA MET A 32 11.27 -3.87 -3.50
C MET A 32 10.66 -2.59 -2.93
N VAL A 33 10.38 -2.57 -1.62
CA VAL A 33 9.75 -1.39 -1.00
C VAL A 33 10.71 -0.20 -0.97
N GLN A 34 12.01 -0.43 -0.84
CA GLN A 34 13.00 0.63 -0.94
C GLN A 34 13.02 1.27 -2.33
N LEU A 35 13.00 0.45 -3.39
CA LEU A 35 12.95 0.92 -4.76
C LEU A 35 11.68 1.75 -5.02
N MET A 36 10.51 1.26 -4.58
CA MET A 36 9.25 2.01 -4.70
C MET A 36 9.34 3.40 -4.07
N SER A 37 9.92 3.50 -2.88
CA SER A 37 10.11 4.77 -2.17
C SER A 37 11.10 5.70 -2.86
N GLN A 38 12.11 5.16 -3.54
CA GLN A 38 13.05 5.97 -4.32
C GLN A 38 12.37 6.50 -5.60
N CYS A 39 11.57 5.68 -6.27
CA CYS A 39 10.80 6.12 -7.43
C CYS A 39 9.82 7.26 -7.09
N ASP A 40 9.22 7.27 -5.90
CA ASP A 40 8.35 8.37 -5.45
C ASP A 40 9.08 9.72 -5.32
N SER A 41 10.42 9.70 -5.16
CA SER A 41 11.25 10.91 -5.06
C SER A 41 11.74 11.44 -6.40
N LEU A 42 11.54 10.69 -7.49
CA LEU A 42 11.89 11.13 -8.83
C LEU A 42 10.81 12.07 -9.35
N ASN A 43 11.22 13.24 -9.85
CA ASN A 43 10.33 14.12 -10.61
C ASN A 43 9.94 13.39 -11.90
N SER A 44 8.67 12.99 -12.02
CA SER A 44 8.17 12.48 -13.29
C SER A 44 8.00 13.65 -14.26
N PRO A 45 8.44 13.56 -15.52
CA PRO A 45 8.12 14.54 -16.56
C PRO A 45 6.59 14.71 -16.80
N LEU A 46 5.78 13.77 -16.28
CA LEU A 46 4.31 13.81 -16.33
C LEU A 46 3.68 14.49 -15.09
N ASP A 47 4.46 14.75 -14.04
CA ASP A 47 4.03 15.65 -12.96
C ASP A 47 4.15 17.06 -13.55
N GLY A 48 3.08 17.54 -14.21
CA GLY A 48 2.99 18.90 -14.74
C GLY A 48 3.27 19.95 -13.66
N PRO A 49 3.44 21.23 -14.04
CA PRO A 49 3.77 22.29 -13.10
C PRO A 49 2.86 22.25 -11.87
N GLN A 50 3.46 22.16 -10.68
CA GLN A 50 2.76 22.36 -9.42
C GLN A 50 2.39 23.85 -9.31
N GLU A 51 1.34 24.27 -10.02
CA GLU A 51 0.69 25.52 -9.70
C GLU A 51 -0.08 25.33 -8.40
N ALA A 52 0.47 25.90 -7.33
CA ALA A 52 -0.33 26.26 -6.18
C ALA A 52 -1.26 27.40 -6.60
N THR A 53 -2.40 27.08 -7.21
CA THR A 53 -3.49 28.03 -7.34
C THR A 53 -4.20 28.11 -5.98
N ASP A 54 -3.94 29.21 -5.28
CA ASP A 54 -4.77 29.71 -4.20
C ASP A 54 -6.10 30.20 -4.81
N GLU A 55 -7.03 29.28 -5.09
CA GLU A 55 -8.40 29.66 -5.44
C GLU A 55 -9.29 29.68 -4.20
N THR A 56 -9.43 30.91 -3.70
CA THR A 56 -10.51 31.34 -2.83
C THR A 56 -11.87 31.06 -3.49
N ARG A 57 -12.74 30.34 -2.77
CA ARG A 57 -14.21 30.30 -2.91
C ARG A 57 -14.78 29.87 -4.27
N GLY A 58 -14.86 28.56 -4.50
CA GLY A 58 -15.80 27.94 -5.44
C GLY A 58 -16.34 26.63 -4.86
N GLY A 59 -17.67 26.53 -4.68
CA GLY A 59 -18.32 25.41 -3.99
C GLY A 59 -17.98 24.05 -4.61
N ARG A 60 -17.18 23.24 -3.91
CA ARG A 60 -16.93 21.84 -4.27
C ARG A 60 -18.17 21.03 -3.89
N THR A 61 -18.90 20.57 -4.90
CA THR A 61 -19.80 19.43 -4.75
C THR A 61 -18.93 18.22 -4.39
N VAL A 62 -18.83 17.90 -3.09
CA VAL A 62 -18.33 16.60 -2.66
C VAL A 62 -19.30 15.59 -3.27
N SER A 63 -18.88 14.85 -4.29
CA SER A 63 -19.69 13.79 -4.86
C SER A 63 -20.05 12.85 -3.72
N GLY A 64 -21.35 12.70 -3.41
CA GLY A 64 -21.82 11.83 -2.33
C GLY A 64 -21.30 10.39 -2.47
N PHE A 65 -20.88 10.01 -3.68
CA PHE A 65 -20.22 8.76 -4.00
C PHE A 65 -18.86 8.58 -3.31
N THR A 66 -18.07 9.64 -3.12
CA THR A 66 -16.75 9.58 -2.46
C THR A 66 -16.87 9.29 -0.97
N VAL A 67 -17.88 9.86 -0.31
CA VAL A 67 -18.18 9.61 1.10
C VAL A 67 -18.71 8.19 1.31
N LEU A 68 -19.60 7.72 0.44
CA LEU A 68 -20.14 6.35 0.52
C LEU A 68 -19.08 5.27 0.23
N SER A 69 -18.08 5.59 -0.61
CA SER A 69 -16.98 4.68 -0.95
C SER A 69 -15.83 4.67 0.06
N GLY A 70 -15.90 5.50 1.12
CA GLY A 70 -14.85 5.58 2.14
C GLY A 70 -13.51 6.13 1.62
N ILE A 71 -13.53 6.94 0.55
CA ILE A 71 -12.35 7.57 -0.04
C ILE A 71 -12.19 8.98 0.53
N LEU A 72 -10.97 9.35 0.90
CA LEU A 72 -10.68 10.67 1.45
C LEU A 72 -10.89 11.76 0.38
N PRO A 73 -11.63 12.84 0.66
CA PRO A 73 -11.84 13.92 -0.31
C PRO A 73 -10.54 14.48 -0.87
N GLY A 74 -10.50 14.68 -2.19
CA GLY A 74 -9.30 15.16 -2.89
C GLY A 74 -8.27 14.07 -3.20
N THR A 75 -8.53 12.81 -2.87
CA THR A 75 -7.66 11.66 -3.16
C THR A 75 -8.37 10.63 -4.03
N LYS A 76 -7.62 9.70 -4.60
CA LYS A 76 -8.15 8.54 -5.34
C LYS A 76 -7.72 7.21 -4.74
N TRP A 77 -6.64 7.18 -3.96
CA TRP A 77 -6.04 5.98 -3.38
C TRP A 77 -6.25 5.87 -1.87
N CYS A 78 -6.73 6.90 -1.18
CA CYS A 78 -6.89 6.87 0.27
C CYS A 78 -8.28 6.38 0.70
N GLY A 79 -8.49 5.07 0.79
CA GLY A 79 -9.74 4.51 1.31
C GLY A 79 -9.79 2.99 1.39
N LEU A 80 -11.00 2.43 1.40
CA LEU A 80 -11.23 0.99 1.34
C LEU A 80 -11.13 0.49 -0.11
N GLY A 81 -9.92 0.59 -0.67
CA GLY A 81 -9.64 0.46 -2.10
C GLY A 81 -9.35 1.82 -2.74
N ASP A 82 -9.38 1.86 -4.08
CA ASP A 82 -9.05 3.05 -4.86
C ASP A 82 -10.07 3.31 -5.98
N LEU A 83 -10.16 4.58 -6.39
CA LEU A 83 -10.91 5.05 -7.57
C LEU A 83 -9.99 5.34 -8.76
N ALA A 84 -8.71 5.00 -8.64
CA ALA A 84 -7.71 5.36 -9.62
C ALA A 84 -7.86 4.50 -10.87
N GLN A 85 -7.89 5.15 -12.04
CA GLN A 85 -7.98 4.40 -13.30
C GLN A 85 -6.64 3.73 -13.67
N ASN A 86 -5.54 4.31 -13.21
CA ASN A 86 -4.18 3.82 -13.44
C ASN A 86 -3.22 4.38 -12.36
N TYR A 87 -1.98 3.90 -12.36
CA TYR A 87 -0.96 4.26 -11.37
C TYR A 87 -0.69 5.78 -11.23
N HIS A 88 -0.83 6.54 -12.31
CA HIS A 88 -0.59 7.98 -12.34
C HIS A 88 -1.85 8.81 -12.05
N ASP A 89 -3.01 8.14 -11.91
CA ASP A 89 -4.27 8.83 -11.66
C ASP A 89 -4.36 9.26 -10.18
N LEU A 90 -3.98 10.51 -9.92
CA LEU A 90 -3.94 11.10 -8.59
C LEU A 90 -5.03 12.20 -8.46
N GLY A 91 -5.51 12.39 -7.25
CA GLY A 91 -6.39 13.47 -6.86
C GLY A 91 -5.64 14.78 -6.59
N SER A 92 -6.40 15.82 -6.24
CA SER A 92 -5.87 17.17 -5.95
C SER A 92 -4.98 17.22 -4.70
N GLU A 93 -5.17 16.31 -3.74
CA GLU A 93 -4.29 16.14 -2.58
C GLU A 93 -3.10 15.23 -2.91
N THR A 94 -2.39 15.54 -3.99
CA THR A 94 -1.42 14.66 -4.66
C THR A 94 -0.36 14.07 -3.71
N LYS A 95 0.15 14.86 -2.75
CA LYS A 95 1.17 14.38 -1.79
C LYS A 95 0.62 13.29 -0.87
N ILE A 96 -0.62 13.44 -0.42
CA ILE A 96 -1.30 12.48 0.46
C ILE A 96 -1.71 11.25 -0.35
N ASP A 97 -2.21 11.49 -1.57
CA ASP A 97 -2.64 10.44 -2.46
C ASP A 97 -1.49 9.52 -2.88
N LYS A 98 -0.29 10.09 -3.11
CA LYS A 98 0.95 9.31 -3.31
C LYS A 98 1.28 8.42 -2.09
N CYS A 99 1.09 8.90 -0.85
CA CYS A 99 1.29 8.09 0.35
C CYS A 99 0.36 6.86 0.36
N CYS A 100 -0.92 7.05 0.04
CA CYS A 100 -1.90 5.97 0.02
C CYS A 100 -1.67 5.02 -1.15
N ARG A 101 -1.37 5.54 -2.35
CA ARG A 101 -0.99 4.72 -3.51
C ARG A 101 0.14 3.75 -3.18
N SER A 102 1.24 4.26 -2.62
CA SER A 102 2.41 3.44 -2.29
C SER A 102 2.12 2.40 -1.21
N HIS A 103 1.17 2.68 -0.31
CA HIS A 103 0.65 1.71 0.66
C HIS A 103 -0.24 0.65 0.01
N ASP A 104 -1.14 1.07 -0.89
CA ASP A 104 -2.06 0.19 -1.59
C ASP A 104 -1.33 -0.81 -2.46
N ILE A 105 -0.25 -0.43 -3.15
CA ILE A 105 0.53 -1.34 -3.99
C ILE A 105 1.58 -2.16 -3.22
N CYS A 106 1.47 -2.25 -1.89
CA CYS A 106 2.38 -3.03 -1.06
C CYS A 106 2.54 -4.49 -1.58
N PRO A 107 3.78 -4.96 -1.85
CA PRO A 107 4.01 -6.29 -2.43
C PRO A 107 3.50 -7.44 -1.57
N ALA A 108 3.53 -7.24 -0.24
CA ALA A 108 3.05 -8.20 0.74
C ALA A 108 1.81 -7.65 1.46
N LYS A 109 0.64 -8.18 1.09
CA LYS A 109 -0.65 -7.86 1.72
C LYS A 109 -1.62 -9.03 1.59
N VAL A 110 -2.62 -9.07 2.47
CA VAL A 110 -3.78 -9.96 2.41
C VAL A 110 -5.03 -9.10 2.26
N ARG A 111 -5.75 -9.25 1.13
CA ARG A 111 -6.95 -8.44 0.83
C ARG A 111 -8.09 -8.74 1.80
N ALA A 112 -9.09 -7.87 1.85
CA ALA A 112 -10.32 -8.12 2.58
C ALA A 112 -10.95 -9.44 2.12
N HIS A 113 -11.40 -10.26 3.07
CA HIS A 113 -12.04 -11.57 2.83
C HIS A 113 -11.20 -12.58 2.03
N ASP A 114 -9.88 -12.38 1.95
CA ASP A 114 -8.96 -13.22 1.17
C ASP A 114 -8.03 -14.06 2.08
N SER A 115 -7.41 -15.09 1.52
CA SER A 115 -6.44 -15.94 2.21
C SER A 115 -5.10 -15.96 1.48
N ARG A 116 -4.01 -15.65 2.18
CA ARG A 116 -2.65 -15.65 1.62
C ARG A 116 -1.64 -15.87 2.73
N TYR A 117 -0.52 -16.55 2.43
CA TYR A 117 0.52 -16.86 3.41
C TYR A 117 0.03 -17.70 4.60
N ASP A 118 -0.94 -18.59 4.37
CA ASP A 118 -1.65 -19.35 5.40
C ASP A 118 -2.37 -18.48 6.45
N LEU A 119 -2.61 -17.19 6.11
CA LEU A 119 -3.39 -16.25 6.90
C LEU A 119 -4.72 -15.99 6.19
N LYS A 120 -5.82 -16.05 6.96
CA LYS A 120 -7.15 -15.69 6.49
C LYS A 120 -7.55 -14.32 7.03
N ASN A 121 -7.72 -13.34 6.14
CA ASN A 121 -8.23 -12.03 6.50
C ASN A 121 -9.76 -12.02 6.45
N THR A 122 -10.42 -12.10 7.60
CA THR A 122 -11.89 -12.04 7.70
C THR A 122 -12.45 -10.63 7.72
N ASP A 123 -11.60 -9.60 7.88
CA ASP A 123 -12.03 -8.22 7.97
C ASP A 123 -12.33 -7.63 6.58
N PHE A 124 -13.15 -6.58 6.57
CA PHE A 124 -13.57 -5.84 5.37
C PHE A 124 -12.48 -4.91 4.80
N TYR A 125 -11.28 -4.89 5.39
CA TYR A 125 -10.16 -4.07 4.98
C TYR A 125 -8.91 -4.91 4.71
N THR A 126 -8.06 -4.41 3.82
CA THR A 126 -6.78 -5.04 3.47
C THR A 126 -5.75 -4.89 4.59
N LYS A 127 -4.98 -5.95 4.85
CA LYS A 127 -3.84 -5.93 5.78
C LYS A 127 -2.54 -5.94 4.99
N SER A 128 -1.83 -4.82 4.99
CA SER A 128 -0.53 -4.66 4.33
C SER A 128 0.61 -5.08 5.25
N HIS A 129 1.84 -5.17 4.72
CA HIS A 129 3.01 -5.48 5.51
C HIS A 129 3.31 -4.37 6.53
N CYS A 130 3.82 -4.73 7.71
CA CYS A 130 4.10 -3.76 8.78
C CYS A 130 5.08 -2.65 8.35
N GLU A 131 5.99 -2.96 7.42
CA GLU A 131 6.89 -1.99 6.81
C GLU A 131 6.18 -0.99 5.87
N CYS A 132 5.16 -1.44 5.12
CA CYS A 132 4.32 -0.57 4.30
C CYS A 132 3.51 0.37 5.20
N ASP A 133 2.94 -0.14 6.30
CA ASP A 133 2.21 0.68 7.29
C ASP A 133 3.14 1.70 7.97
N ARG A 134 4.39 1.31 8.27
CA ARG A 134 5.40 2.24 8.81
C ARG A 134 5.68 3.38 7.84
N ARG A 135 5.86 3.08 6.55
CA ARG A 135 6.11 4.08 5.51
C ARG A 135 4.91 4.97 5.27
N LEU A 136 3.69 4.43 5.29
CA LEU A 136 2.45 5.22 5.23
C LEU A 136 2.41 6.24 6.38
N TYR A 137 2.69 5.81 7.61
CA TYR A 137 2.73 6.68 8.78
C TYR A 137 3.70 7.84 8.59
N GLU A 138 4.94 7.55 8.18
CA GLU A 138 6.00 8.54 7.97
C GLU A 138 5.67 9.50 6.82
N CYS A 139 5.12 8.98 5.73
CA CYS A 139 4.71 9.79 4.58
C CYS A 139 3.59 10.78 4.96
N LEU A 140 2.52 10.30 5.60
CA LEU A 140 1.42 11.17 6.06
C LEU A 140 1.93 12.25 7.02
N LYS A 141 2.83 11.89 7.94
CA LYS A 141 3.47 12.83 8.86
C LYS A 141 4.28 13.91 8.15
N ALA A 142 4.99 13.55 7.09
CA ALA A 142 5.82 14.48 6.33
C ALA A 142 5.01 15.53 5.55
N THR A 143 3.77 15.22 5.15
CA THR A 143 2.94 16.16 4.36
C THR A 143 2.51 17.42 5.12
N ARG A 144 2.39 17.36 6.45
CA ARG A 144 1.95 18.46 7.33
C ARG A 144 0.60 19.09 6.93
N ARG A 145 -0.36 18.27 6.50
CA ARG A 145 -1.72 18.68 6.10
C ARG A 145 -2.78 18.08 7.02
N ALA A 146 -3.85 18.83 7.31
CA ALA A 146 -4.94 18.34 8.15
C ALA A 146 -5.65 17.12 7.55
N THR A 147 -5.76 17.05 6.22
CA THR A 147 -6.27 15.89 5.48
C THR A 147 -5.43 14.63 5.73
N ALA A 148 -4.10 14.75 5.81
CA ALA A 148 -3.22 13.64 6.17
C ALA A 148 -3.40 13.21 7.62
N ASP A 149 -3.62 14.16 8.53
CA ASP A 149 -3.90 13.87 9.94
C ASP A 149 -5.23 13.11 10.12
N THR A 150 -6.25 13.46 9.34
CA THR A 150 -7.52 12.71 9.28
C THR A 150 -7.29 11.27 8.83
N MET A 151 -6.56 11.06 7.73
CA MET A 151 -6.26 9.73 7.21
C MET A 151 -5.45 8.90 8.22
N GLY A 152 -4.40 9.50 8.79
CA GLY A 152 -3.56 8.85 9.78
C GLY A 152 -4.33 8.47 11.04
N SER A 153 -5.21 9.35 11.54
CA SER A 153 -6.06 9.03 12.68
C SER A 153 -7.04 7.90 12.36
N PHE A 154 -7.69 7.94 11.20
CA PHE A 154 -8.62 6.89 10.79
C PHE A 154 -7.93 5.51 10.71
N TYR A 155 -6.78 5.42 10.02
CA TYR A 155 -6.06 4.16 9.84
C TYR A 155 -5.46 3.62 11.14
N PHE A 156 -4.67 4.44 11.84
CA PHE A 156 -3.85 3.98 12.98
C PHE A 156 -4.54 4.08 14.34
N ASN A 157 -5.58 4.93 14.49
CA ASN A 157 -6.27 5.12 15.76
C ASN A 157 -7.65 4.48 15.82
N ILE A 158 -8.44 4.61 14.75
CA ILE A 158 -9.83 4.11 14.68
C ILE A 158 -9.85 2.65 14.23
N LEU A 159 -9.40 2.35 13.00
CA LEU A 159 -9.40 0.99 12.48
C LEU A 159 -8.35 0.11 13.15
N ARG A 160 -7.20 0.69 13.52
CA ARG A 160 -6.07 -0.02 14.15
C ARG A 160 -5.70 -1.29 13.40
N VAL A 161 -5.61 -1.17 12.07
CA VAL A 161 -5.40 -2.27 11.13
C VAL A 161 -4.18 -3.11 11.53
N PRO A 162 -4.35 -4.43 11.81
CA PRO A 162 -3.23 -5.33 11.98
C PRO A 162 -2.44 -5.47 10.67
N CYS A 163 -1.13 -5.63 10.76
CA CYS A 163 -0.24 -5.75 9.62
C CYS A 163 0.32 -7.17 9.47
N VAL A 164 0.71 -7.54 8.26
CA VAL A 164 1.44 -8.79 7.99
C VAL A 164 2.90 -8.60 8.41
N ASP A 165 3.44 -9.51 9.21
CA ASP A 165 4.82 -9.46 9.66
C ASP A 165 5.55 -10.79 9.46
N ASP A 166 6.85 -10.71 9.23
CA ASP A 166 7.76 -11.84 9.10
C ASP A 166 8.29 -12.25 10.49
N VAL A 167 8.10 -13.52 10.86
CA VAL A 167 8.64 -14.12 12.08
C VAL A 167 9.60 -15.23 11.69
N VAL A 168 10.82 -15.11 12.21
CA VAL A 168 11.82 -16.17 12.08
C VAL A 168 11.60 -17.16 13.20
N SER A 169 11.30 -18.41 12.84
CA SER A 169 11.28 -19.51 13.79
C SER A 169 12.73 -19.91 14.09
N SER A 170 13.30 -19.40 15.18
CA SER A 170 14.62 -19.82 15.64
C SER A 170 14.51 -21.21 16.28
N GLY A 171 14.81 -22.26 15.51
CA GLY A 171 15.18 -23.56 16.07
C GLY A 171 16.55 -23.45 16.71
N GLN A 172 16.71 -23.92 17.95
CA GLN A 172 18.01 -24.17 18.55
C GLN A 172 18.68 -25.35 17.82
N SER A 173 19.44 -25.08 16.76
CA SER A 173 20.49 -25.96 16.22
C SER A 173 21.15 -25.27 15.03
N GLU A 174 22.49 -25.28 15.01
CA GLU A 174 23.38 -24.59 14.06
C GLU A 174 23.36 -25.13 12.62
N ASP A 175 22.19 -25.42 12.04
CA ASP A 175 22.08 -25.82 10.63
C ASP A 175 21.13 -24.91 9.84
N ARG A 176 21.65 -24.45 8.71
CA ARG A 176 21.14 -23.38 7.85
C ARG A 176 19.80 -23.73 7.18
N ASN A 177 18.66 -23.48 7.84
CA ASN A 177 17.43 -23.14 7.12
C ASN A 177 16.43 -22.36 7.99
N SER A 178 16.61 -21.04 8.08
CA SER A 178 15.68 -20.14 8.77
C SER A 178 14.37 -19.99 7.98
N SER A 179 13.37 -20.81 8.30
CA SER A 179 12.02 -20.65 7.73
C SER A 179 11.36 -19.38 8.29
N THR A 180 10.92 -18.49 7.40
CA THR A 180 10.22 -17.25 7.75
C THR A 180 8.72 -17.47 7.57
N THR A 181 7.96 -17.38 8.66
CA THR A 181 6.48 -17.50 8.65
C THR A 181 5.86 -16.11 8.76
N LYS A 182 4.73 -15.89 8.08
CA LYS A 182 3.99 -14.63 8.19
C LYS A 182 2.87 -14.73 9.22
N ILE A 183 2.69 -13.69 10.03
CA ILE A 183 1.58 -13.57 11.00
C ILE A 183 0.88 -12.22 10.87
N PHE A 184 -0.33 -12.10 11.43
CA PHE A 184 -0.92 -10.79 11.70
C PHE A 184 -0.43 -10.22 13.03
N ARG A 185 0.22 -9.05 12.99
CA ARG A 185 0.65 -8.30 14.16
C ARG A 185 -0.30 -7.14 14.42
N LYS A 186 -0.76 -6.99 15.67
CA LYS A 186 -1.64 -5.90 16.10
C LYS A 186 -0.99 -4.53 15.89
N ALA A 187 -1.78 -3.52 15.51
CA ALA A 187 -1.32 -2.14 15.40
C ALA A 187 -0.79 -1.57 16.73
N ARG A 188 0.50 -1.23 16.75
CA ARG A 188 1.17 -0.67 17.95
C ARG A 188 1.28 0.86 17.93
N LYS A 189 1.49 1.46 16.76
CA LYS A 189 1.67 2.91 16.63
C LYS A 189 0.32 3.63 16.69
N ARG A 190 0.30 4.76 17.40
CA ARG A 190 -0.80 5.73 17.37
C ARG A 190 -0.38 6.93 16.51
N TYR A 191 -1.31 7.47 15.75
CA TYR A 191 -1.10 8.67 14.95
C TYR A 191 -1.50 9.90 15.78
N ARG A 192 -0.56 10.81 16.03
CA ARG A 192 -0.77 12.06 16.77
C ARG A 192 -0.25 13.19 15.92
N ARG A 193 -0.96 14.33 15.85
CA ARG A 193 -0.56 15.48 15.03
C ARG A 193 0.85 15.93 15.35
#